data_AF-A0A143YT14-F1
#
_entry.id   AF-A0A143YT14-F1
#
_cell.length_a   1.000
_cell.length_b   1.000
_cell.length_c   1.000
_cell.angle_alpha   90.00
_cell.angle_beta   90.00
_cell.angle_gamma   90.00
#
_symmetry.space_group_name_H-M   'P 1'
#
loop_
_entity.id
_entity.type
_entity.pdbx_description
1 polymer ?
#
loop_
_entity_poly.entity_id
_entity_poly.type
_entity_poly.pdbx_seq_one_letter_code
_entity_poly.pdbx_strand_id
1 'polypeptide(L)'
;MSGKTKRKYDHESMLIAKSITQSLKKISEILPQYYTKQDLINEYKKYYPFDWQRLVERQQNYQEKDVFLISKRIKKRYYAKTADEFFFSLPKVKHMLSEGMRIKYSNNFEIELVLTKIKELESKRTIANEKITSRIRESKLNAQNVTPSYLDYYIKDYHKKGITTEEKLIIATELAKFDTDEVTIFFRKLNDSEKNDMIRRLSYDHLIDFGHYAKLRKGFKGKKKNYQTERVSLEDVRPQDLYTRLQSHAVNSKQRYDYFISHSSMDKKRVRDITNELNLKGNLCYCDWSIDDIFLKREYVSEYTKEVLKVRMEQSNKLLFIRTKNSMKSDWVEFELKYFEQLGKPIYEINHLENTKSLYSQFDIEKVKRKVR
;
A
#
# COMPACT_ATOMS: atom_id res chain seq x y z
N MET A 1 15.20 -29.67 -2.95
CA MET A 1 15.03 -28.42 -2.15
C MET A 1 13.65 -28.26 -1.48
N SER A 2 12.60 -29.03 -1.84
CA SER A 2 11.24 -28.90 -1.28
C SER A 2 11.19 -28.89 0.25
N GLY A 3 11.92 -29.80 0.90
CA GLY A 3 11.99 -29.90 2.36
C GLY A 3 12.63 -28.69 3.05
N LYS A 4 13.53 -27.95 2.39
CA LYS A 4 14.10 -26.71 2.96
C LYS A 4 13.07 -25.60 3.01
N THR A 5 12.23 -25.50 1.97
CA THR A 5 11.19 -24.47 1.89
C THR A 5 10.02 -24.77 2.83
N LYS A 6 9.63 -26.05 2.94
CA LYS A 6 8.62 -26.49 3.92
C LYS A 6 9.09 -26.23 5.37
N ARG A 7 10.33 -26.61 5.72
CA ARG A 7 10.92 -26.30 7.04
C ARG A 7 10.91 -24.80 7.38
N LYS A 8 11.13 -23.92 6.40
CA LYS A 8 11.04 -22.46 6.62
C LYS A 8 9.61 -22.01 6.94
N TYR A 9 8.62 -22.57 6.26
CA TYR A 9 7.20 -22.32 6.52
C TYR A 9 6.79 -22.85 7.91
N ASP A 10 7.22 -24.06 8.27
CA ASP A 10 6.91 -24.66 9.57
C ASP A 10 7.58 -23.90 10.72
N HIS A 11 8.85 -23.49 10.55
CA HIS A 11 9.55 -22.65 11.52
C HIS A 11 8.85 -21.31 11.73
N GLU A 12 8.36 -20.69 10.67
CA GLU A 12 7.60 -19.45 10.77
C GLU A 12 6.25 -19.66 11.46
N SER A 13 5.56 -20.77 11.15
CA SER A 13 4.32 -21.15 11.84
C SER A 13 4.54 -21.27 13.34
N MET A 14 5.68 -21.84 13.76
CA MET A 14 6.07 -21.93 15.16
C MET A 14 6.27 -20.56 15.81
N LEU A 15 6.94 -19.62 15.12
CA LEU A 15 7.15 -18.26 15.64
C LEU A 15 5.82 -17.51 15.81
N ILE A 16 4.92 -17.62 14.83
CA ILE A 16 3.59 -17.02 14.90
C ILE A 16 2.79 -17.65 16.05
N ALA A 17 2.81 -18.98 16.18
CA ALA A 17 2.15 -19.68 17.28
C ALA A 17 2.63 -19.18 18.66
N LYS A 18 3.94 -18.94 18.83
CA LYS A 18 4.51 -18.36 20.05
C LYS A 18 3.99 -16.95 20.32
N SER A 19 3.95 -16.09 19.30
CA SER A 19 3.44 -14.72 19.40
C SER A 19 1.96 -14.70 19.77
N ILE A 20 1.12 -15.49 19.09
CA ILE A 20 -0.31 -15.62 19.41
C ILE A 20 -0.50 -16.13 20.84
N THR A 21 0.28 -17.13 21.26
CA THR A 21 0.21 -17.69 22.63
C THR A 21 0.48 -16.62 23.69
N GLN A 22 1.40 -15.69 23.44
CA GLN A 22 1.68 -14.59 24.35
C GLN A 22 0.51 -13.61 24.44
N SER A 23 -0.12 -13.27 23.32
CA SER A 23 -1.33 -12.45 23.28
C SER A 23 -2.52 -13.13 23.97
N LEU A 24 -2.65 -14.45 23.80
CA LEU A 24 -3.72 -15.25 24.44
C LEU A 24 -3.66 -15.29 25.96
N LYS A 25 -2.49 -15.07 26.58
CA LYS A 25 -2.41 -14.93 28.05
C LYS A 25 -3.27 -13.76 28.52
N LYS A 26 -3.18 -12.62 27.84
CA LYS A 26 -3.99 -11.43 28.17
C LYS A 26 -5.47 -11.63 27.84
N ILE A 27 -5.76 -12.22 26.68
CA ILE A 27 -7.14 -12.54 26.29
C ILE A 27 -7.78 -13.48 27.31
N SER A 28 -7.05 -14.47 27.83
CA SER A 28 -7.61 -15.43 28.80
C SER A 28 -8.10 -14.82 30.11
N GLU A 29 -7.71 -13.58 30.41
CA GLU A 29 -8.09 -12.90 31.63
C GLU A 29 -9.36 -12.02 31.49
N ILE A 30 -9.83 -11.83 30.26
CA ILE A 30 -10.94 -10.92 29.94
C ILE A 30 -12.18 -11.61 29.35
N LEU A 31 -12.18 -12.94 29.31
CA LEU A 31 -13.27 -13.71 28.73
C LEU A 31 -14.52 -13.65 29.62
N PRO A 32 -15.73 -13.78 29.05
CA PRO A 32 -16.94 -13.93 29.86
C PRO A 32 -16.92 -15.24 30.64
N GLN A 33 -17.65 -15.30 31.76
CA GLN A 33 -17.71 -16.48 32.64
C GLN A 33 -17.94 -17.79 31.88
N TYR A 34 -18.90 -17.77 30.95
CA TYR A 34 -19.26 -18.89 30.09
C TYR A 34 -18.85 -18.66 28.63
N TYR A 35 -17.58 -18.33 28.39
CA TYR A 35 -17.08 -18.06 27.03
C TYR A 35 -17.06 -19.28 26.13
N THR A 36 -17.48 -19.12 24.89
CA THR A 36 -17.45 -20.13 23.82
C THR A 36 -16.17 -20.07 22.99
N LYS A 37 -16.05 -21.01 22.05
CA LYS A 37 -15.03 -20.96 20.98
C LYS A 37 -15.09 -19.65 20.18
N GLN A 38 -16.29 -19.14 19.93
CA GLN A 38 -16.49 -17.95 19.12
C GLN A 38 -16.09 -16.68 19.89
N ASP A 39 -16.39 -16.63 21.19
CA ASP A 39 -15.99 -15.51 22.04
C ASP A 39 -14.46 -15.36 22.08
N LEU A 40 -13.74 -16.48 22.25
CA LEU A 40 -12.28 -16.46 22.27
C LEU A 40 -11.65 -15.88 20.99
N ILE A 41 -12.13 -16.30 19.82
CA ILE A 41 -11.60 -15.80 18.55
C ILE A 41 -12.04 -14.36 18.28
N ASN A 42 -13.25 -13.97 18.68
CA ASN A 42 -13.76 -12.62 18.54
C ASN A 42 -12.94 -11.64 19.41
N GLU A 43 -12.68 -11.98 20.67
CA GLU A 43 -11.83 -11.16 21.55
C GLU A 43 -10.41 -11.04 21.01
N TYR A 44 -9.85 -12.14 20.47
CA TYR A 44 -8.54 -12.08 19.82
C TYR A 44 -8.54 -11.14 18.60
N LYS A 45 -9.53 -11.26 17.70
CA LYS A 45 -9.68 -10.41 16.52
C LYS A 45 -9.88 -8.94 16.89
N LYS A 46 -10.67 -8.66 17.93
CA LYS A 46 -10.96 -7.31 18.44
C LYS A 46 -9.67 -6.62 18.92
N TYR A 47 -8.90 -7.28 19.78
CA TYR A 47 -7.74 -6.67 20.42
C TYR A 47 -6.44 -6.78 19.61
N TYR A 48 -6.32 -7.79 18.74
CA TYR A 48 -5.14 -8.05 17.90
C TYR A 48 -5.49 -8.14 16.40
N PRO A 49 -6.16 -7.11 15.82
CA PRO A 49 -6.67 -7.18 14.45
C PRO A 49 -5.55 -7.32 13.41
N PHE A 50 -4.41 -6.65 13.59
CA PHE A 50 -3.28 -6.72 12.66
C PHE A 50 -2.53 -8.05 12.69
N ASP A 51 -2.46 -8.71 13.85
CA ASP A 51 -1.88 -10.06 13.94
C ASP A 51 -2.79 -11.06 13.22
N TRP A 52 -4.11 -10.89 13.37
CA TRP A 52 -5.10 -11.69 12.65
C TRP A 52 -5.03 -11.46 11.13
N GLN A 53 -5.01 -10.21 10.67
CA GLN A 53 -4.87 -9.88 9.24
C GLN A 53 -3.61 -10.49 8.64
N ARG A 54 -2.47 -10.39 9.33
CA ARG A 54 -1.21 -11.01 8.89
C ARG A 54 -1.34 -12.53 8.74
N LEU A 55 -2.07 -13.18 9.64
CA LEU A 55 -2.30 -14.62 9.57
C LEU A 55 -3.12 -14.99 8.31
N VAL A 56 -4.17 -14.22 8.02
CA VAL A 56 -5.02 -14.39 6.83
C VAL A 56 -4.24 -14.16 5.55
N GLU A 57 -3.53 -13.04 5.42
CA GLU A 57 -2.73 -12.74 4.22
C GLU A 57 -1.61 -13.76 4.00
N ARG A 58 -0.95 -14.18 5.07
CA ARG A 58 0.05 -15.24 5.01
C ARG A 58 -0.53 -16.53 4.46
N GLN A 59 -1.71 -16.93 4.94
CA GLN A 59 -2.40 -18.12 4.43
C GLN A 59 -2.63 -17.99 2.93
N GLN A 60 -3.24 -16.90 2.48
CA GLN A 60 -3.52 -16.64 1.06
C GLN A 60 -2.23 -16.75 0.23
N ASN A 61 -1.14 -16.10 0.67
CA ASN A 61 0.15 -16.14 -0.01
C ASN A 61 0.70 -17.58 -0.18
N TYR A 62 0.63 -18.42 0.86
CA TYR A 62 1.11 -19.80 0.77
C TYR A 62 0.15 -20.73 -0.01
N GLN A 63 -1.15 -20.43 -0.01
CA GLN A 63 -2.13 -21.13 -0.85
C GLN A 63 -1.90 -20.83 -2.33
N GLU A 64 -1.70 -19.57 -2.70
CA GLU A 64 -1.32 -19.16 -4.07
C GLU A 64 -0.03 -19.85 -4.53
N LYS A 65 0.96 -19.96 -3.64
CA LYS A 65 2.19 -20.69 -3.94
C LYS A 65 1.94 -22.17 -4.20
N ASP A 66 1.04 -22.81 -3.46
CA ASP A 66 0.66 -24.20 -3.72
C ASP A 66 -0.13 -24.34 -5.03
N VAL A 67 -1.03 -23.40 -5.34
CA VAL A 67 -1.74 -23.35 -6.64
C VAL A 67 -0.76 -23.21 -7.80
N PHE A 68 0.24 -22.33 -7.67
CA PHE A 68 1.31 -22.18 -8.67
C PHE A 68 2.15 -23.46 -8.83
N LEU A 69 2.42 -24.20 -7.76
CA LEU A 69 3.12 -25.49 -7.88
C LEU A 69 2.27 -26.50 -8.67
N ILE A 70 0.97 -26.57 -8.38
CA ILE A 70 0.05 -27.47 -9.09
C ILE A 70 -0.03 -27.11 -10.57
N SER A 71 -0.11 -25.83 -10.93
CA SER A 71 -0.14 -25.41 -12.34
C SER A 71 1.13 -25.78 -13.11
N LYS A 72 2.24 -26.01 -12.40
CA LYS A 72 3.50 -26.55 -12.94
C LYS A 72 3.62 -28.07 -12.80
N ARG A 73 2.52 -28.78 -12.52
CA ARG A 73 2.47 -30.24 -12.28
C ARG A 73 3.36 -30.70 -11.11
N ILE A 74 3.59 -29.84 -10.12
CA ILE A 74 4.34 -30.12 -8.90
C ILE A 74 3.35 -30.29 -7.73
N LYS A 75 3.57 -31.30 -6.88
CA LYS A 75 2.72 -31.54 -5.68
C LYS A 75 2.72 -30.32 -4.75
N LYS A 76 1.58 -30.08 -4.07
CA LYS A 76 1.46 -29.10 -2.99
C LYS A 76 2.55 -29.31 -1.95
N ARG A 77 3.05 -28.20 -1.40
CA ARG A 77 4.17 -28.20 -0.45
C ARG A 77 3.76 -27.71 0.92
N TYR A 78 2.98 -26.63 1.01
CA TYR A 78 2.76 -25.93 2.27
C TYR A 78 1.57 -26.49 3.03
N TYR A 79 0.48 -26.78 2.31
CA TYR A 79 -0.80 -27.19 2.89
C TYR A 79 -1.23 -26.19 3.99
N ALA A 80 -1.30 -24.92 3.61
CA ALA A 80 -1.62 -23.84 4.54
C ALA A 80 -3.06 -23.97 5.04
N LYS A 81 -3.19 -24.25 6.35
CA LYS A 81 -4.46 -24.25 7.09
C LYS A 81 -5.12 -22.88 7.04
N THR A 82 -6.44 -22.83 7.21
CA THR A 82 -7.13 -21.55 7.39
C THR A 82 -6.65 -20.82 8.63
N ALA A 83 -6.80 -19.49 8.69
CA ALA A 83 -6.45 -18.71 9.88
C ALA A 83 -7.15 -19.27 11.14
N ASP A 84 -8.44 -19.59 11.03
CA ASP A 84 -9.24 -20.24 12.06
C ASP A 84 -8.70 -21.63 12.41
N GLU A 85 -8.49 -22.51 11.44
CA GLU A 85 -7.92 -23.85 11.68
C GLU A 85 -6.55 -23.78 12.35
N PHE A 86 -5.70 -22.85 11.92
CA PHE A 86 -4.39 -22.63 12.50
C PHE A 86 -4.53 -22.20 13.96
N PHE A 87 -5.34 -21.16 14.22
CA PHE A 87 -5.59 -20.62 15.55
C PHE A 87 -6.14 -21.68 16.51
N PHE A 88 -7.17 -22.43 16.10
CA PHE A 88 -7.77 -23.49 16.92
C PHE A 88 -6.87 -24.74 17.05
N SER A 89 -5.88 -24.90 16.17
CA SER A 89 -4.89 -25.97 16.31
C SER A 89 -3.83 -25.69 17.39
N LEU A 90 -3.72 -24.46 17.88
CA LEU A 90 -2.71 -24.07 18.87
C LEU A 90 -2.96 -24.76 20.22
N PRO A 91 -1.91 -25.33 20.88
CA PRO A 91 -2.07 -26.02 22.16
C PRO A 91 -2.72 -25.16 23.25
N LYS A 92 -2.36 -23.86 23.33
CA LYS A 92 -2.96 -22.93 24.29
C LYS A 92 -4.45 -22.73 24.06
N VAL A 93 -4.88 -22.62 22.80
CA VAL A 93 -6.31 -22.46 22.46
C VAL A 93 -7.08 -23.73 22.80
N LYS A 94 -6.55 -24.92 22.46
CA LYS A 94 -7.14 -26.20 22.84
C LYS A 94 -7.30 -26.34 24.35
N HIS A 95 -6.27 -25.97 25.10
CA HIS A 95 -6.31 -25.97 26.56
C HIS A 95 -7.36 -25.01 27.12
N MET A 96 -7.44 -23.77 26.61
CA MET A 96 -8.48 -22.81 27.02
C MET A 96 -9.88 -23.36 26.75
N LEU A 97 -10.10 -23.99 25.60
CA LEU A 97 -11.41 -24.52 25.23
C LEU A 97 -11.77 -25.87 25.89
N SER A 98 -10.84 -26.49 26.63
CA SER A 98 -11.11 -27.74 27.34
C SER A 98 -12.16 -27.54 28.44
N GLU A 99 -13.01 -28.54 28.64
CA GLU A 99 -14.08 -28.51 29.63
C GLU A 99 -13.56 -28.21 31.04
N GLY A 100 -12.55 -28.96 31.50
CA GLY A 100 -11.96 -28.76 32.82
C GLY A 100 -11.39 -27.35 33.02
N MET A 101 -10.77 -26.74 31.99
CA MET A 101 -10.27 -25.37 32.09
C MET A 101 -11.41 -24.34 32.12
N ARG A 102 -12.49 -24.54 31.35
CA ARG A 102 -13.65 -23.64 31.36
C ARG A 102 -14.39 -23.70 32.69
N ILE A 103 -14.56 -24.88 33.27
CA ILE A 103 -15.13 -25.05 34.62
C ILE A 103 -14.23 -24.35 35.65
N LYS A 104 -12.92 -24.61 35.63
CA LYS A 104 -11.97 -23.96 36.54
C LYS A 104 -12.01 -22.44 36.42
N TYR A 105 -12.09 -21.92 35.19
CA TYR A 105 -12.20 -20.49 34.94
C TYR A 105 -13.49 -19.92 35.53
N SER A 106 -14.63 -20.54 35.23
CA SER A 106 -15.95 -20.13 35.71
C SER A 106 -16.05 -20.11 37.24
N ASN A 107 -15.44 -21.09 37.91
CA ASN A 107 -15.45 -21.17 39.38
C ASN A 107 -14.59 -20.08 40.04
N ASN A 108 -13.58 -19.56 39.35
CA ASN A 108 -12.72 -18.48 39.83
C ASN A 108 -13.06 -17.13 39.16
N PHE A 109 -14.25 -17.02 38.57
CA PHE A 109 -14.64 -15.84 37.81
C PHE A 109 -15.10 -14.73 38.75
N GLU A 110 -14.47 -13.57 38.64
CA GLU A 110 -14.84 -12.35 39.36
C GLU A 110 -15.09 -11.22 38.37
N ILE A 111 -16.34 -10.75 38.30
CA ILE A 111 -16.77 -9.80 37.28
C ILE A 111 -16.04 -8.46 37.38
N GLU A 112 -15.83 -7.93 38.59
CA GLU A 112 -15.16 -6.65 38.81
C GLU A 112 -13.68 -6.69 38.38
N LEU A 113 -12.99 -7.80 38.68
CA LEU A 113 -11.62 -8.02 38.24
C LEU A 113 -11.54 -8.11 36.71
N VAL A 114 -12.43 -8.88 36.08
CA VAL A 114 -12.49 -9.03 34.62
C VAL A 114 -12.76 -7.67 33.94
N LEU A 115 -13.73 -6.90 34.44
CA LEU A 115 -14.02 -5.56 33.92
C LEU A 115 -12.82 -4.61 34.04
N THR A 116 -12.06 -4.70 35.13
CA THR A 116 -10.82 -3.92 35.31
C THR A 116 -9.77 -4.30 34.28
N LYS A 117 -9.57 -5.61 34.06
CA LYS A 117 -8.63 -6.11 33.05
C LYS A 117 -9.04 -5.79 31.62
N ILE A 118 -10.35 -5.76 31.33
CA ILE A 118 -10.88 -5.32 30.04
C ILE A 118 -10.47 -3.86 29.78
N LYS A 119 -10.71 -2.96 30.73
CA LYS A 119 -10.34 -1.54 30.61
C LYS A 119 -8.82 -1.36 30.42
N GLU A 120 -8.02 -2.12 31.17
CA GLU A 120 -6.56 -2.08 31.05
C GLU A 120 -6.09 -2.59 29.68
N LEU A 121 -6.64 -3.70 29.18
CA LEU A 121 -6.28 -4.23 27.88
C LEU A 121 -6.71 -3.30 26.75
N GLU A 122 -7.94 -2.77 26.84
CA GLU A 122 -8.52 -1.88 25.84
C GLU A 122 -7.71 -0.59 25.70
N SER A 123 -7.40 0.10 26.80
CA SER A 123 -6.56 1.31 26.75
C SER A 123 -5.20 1.05 26.08
N LYS A 124 -4.52 -0.05 26.45
CA LYS A 124 -3.23 -0.43 25.85
C LYS A 124 -3.36 -0.80 24.37
N ARG A 125 -4.40 -1.54 23.99
CA ARG A 125 -4.58 -2.02 22.62
C ARG A 125 -5.09 -0.94 21.69
N THR A 126 -5.93 -0.02 22.13
CA THR A 126 -6.35 1.15 21.35
C THR A 126 -5.15 2.00 20.94
N ILE A 127 -4.24 2.30 21.88
CA ILE A 127 -3.00 3.06 21.59
C ILE A 127 -2.11 2.28 20.61
N ALA A 128 -1.89 0.98 20.87
CA ALA A 128 -1.03 0.16 20.01
C ALA A 128 -1.60 -0.01 18.60
N ASN A 129 -2.92 -0.17 18.46
CA ASN A 129 -3.59 -0.30 17.19
C ASN A 129 -3.56 1.03 16.43
N GLU A 130 -3.86 2.16 17.08
CA GLU A 130 -3.82 3.46 16.40
C GLU A 130 -2.42 3.82 15.92
N LYS A 131 -1.37 3.45 16.67
CA LYS A 131 0.02 3.63 16.19
C LYS A 131 0.31 2.87 14.89
N ILE A 132 -0.27 1.69 14.71
CA ILE A 132 -0.12 0.91 13.48
C ILE A 132 -0.97 1.54 12.38
N THR A 133 -2.23 1.89 12.67
CA THR A 133 -3.15 2.54 11.74
C THR A 133 -2.59 3.85 11.22
N SER A 134 -2.06 4.71 12.09
CA SER A 134 -1.53 6.03 11.74
C SER A 134 -0.31 5.90 10.82
N ARG A 135 0.60 4.97 11.09
CA ARG A 135 1.74 4.68 10.23
C ARG A 135 1.29 4.20 8.84
N ILE A 136 0.34 3.28 8.77
CA ILE A 136 -0.20 2.80 7.47
C ILE A 136 -0.87 3.96 6.72
N ARG A 137 -1.66 4.78 7.42
CA ARG A 137 -2.33 5.96 6.86
C ARG A 137 -1.32 6.97 6.30
N GLU A 138 -0.21 7.18 7.00
CA GLU A 138 0.88 8.05 6.56
C GLU A 138 1.60 7.48 5.33
N SER A 139 1.91 6.19 5.32
CA SER A 139 2.53 5.53 4.15
C SER A 139 1.63 5.54 2.91
N LYS A 140 0.31 5.47 3.09
CA LYS A 140 -0.68 5.50 2.00
C LYS A 140 -1.15 6.92 1.62
N LEU A 141 -0.62 7.95 2.28
CA LEU A 141 -1.17 9.32 2.22
C LEU A 141 -1.29 9.91 0.80
N ASN A 142 -0.36 9.55 -0.08
CA ASN A 142 -0.32 9.99 -1.47
C ASN A 142 -0.58 8.85 -2.46
N ALA A 143 -0.88 7.64 -1.98
CA ALA A 143 -1.11 6.49 -2.84
C ALA A 143 -2.47 6.61 -3.54
N GLN A 144 -2.54 6.21 -4.81
CA GLN A 144 -3.80 6.20 -5.55
C GLN A 144 -4.43 4.80 -5.56
N ASN A 145 -5.73 4.74 -5.27
CA ASN A 145 -6.50 3.49 -5.18
C ASN A 145 -7.18 3.16 -6.53
N VAL A 146 -6.47 3.41 -7.62
CA VAL A 146 -6.91 3.16 -9.00
C VAL A 146 -5.80 2.35 -9.68
N THR A 147 -6.16 1.43 -10.57
CA THR A 147 -5.23 0.58 -11.34
C THR A 147 -5.33 1.05 -12.79
N PRO A 148 -4.46 1.98 -13.22
CA PRO A 148 -4.35 2.34 -14.61
C PRO A 148 -3.86 1.17 -15.45
N SER A 149 -4.31 1.09 -16.70
CA SER A 149 -3.86 0.06 -17.65
C SER A 149 -2.35 0.11 -17.91
N TYR A 150 -1.69 1.25 -17.69
CA TYR A 150 -0.26 1.37 -17.91
C TYR A 150 0.59 0.67 -16.85
N LEU A 151 0.04 0.30 -15.69
CA LEU A 151 0.78 -0.44 -14.66
C LEU A 151 1.26 -1.79 -15.18
N ASP A 152 0.49 -2.45 -16.04
CA ASP A 152 0.89 -3.71 -16.68
C ASP A 152 2.11 -3.54 -17.58
N TYR A 153 2.24 -2.39 -18.26
CA TYR A 153 3.42 -2.08 -19.05
C TYR A 153 4.66 -1.90 -18.16
N TYR A 154 4.53 -1.23 -17.01
CA TYR A 154 5.62 -1.12 -16.04
C TYR A 154 6.05 -2.49 -15.50
N ILE A 155 5.10 -3.34 -15.12
CA ILE A 155 5.38 -4.70 -14.65
C ILE A 155 6.08 -5.52 -15.74
N LYS A 156 5.64 -5.40 -16.99
CA LYS A 156 6.30 -6.07 -18.13
C LYS A 156 7.72 -5.54 -18.35
N ASP A 157 7.90 -4.23 -18.28
CA ASP A 157 9.19 -3.58 -18.48
C ASP A 157 10.21 -3.97 -17.41
N TYR A 158 9.77 -4.11 -16.15
CA TYR A 158 10.59 -4.61 -15.04
C TYR A 158 11.27 -5.95 -15.35
N HIS A 159 10.62 -6.80 -16.15
CA HIS A 159 11.08 -8.14 -16.50
C HIS A 159 11.81 -8.22 -17.85
N LYS A 160 12.03 -7.09 -18.54
CA LYS A 160 12.79 -7.06 -19.80
C LYS A 160 14.24 -7.52 -19.60
N LYS A 161 14.77 -8.22 -20.61
CA LYS A 161 16.18 -8.65 -20.63
C LYS A 161 17.06 -7.40 -20.81
N GLY A 162 18.11 -7.28 -20.00
CA GLY A 162 19.06 -6.17 -20.09
C GLY A 162 18.68 -4.93 -19.29
N ILE A 163 17.55 -4.92 -18.60
CA ILE A 163 17.14 -3.82 -17.72
C ILE A 163 18.20 -3.57 -16.62
N THR A 164 18.50 -2.30 -16.37
CA THR A 164 19.48 -1.91 -15.34
C THR A 164 18.86 -1.94 -13.93
N THR A 165 19.70 -1.94 -12.90
CA THR A 165 19.24 -1.86 -11.50
C THR A 165 18.53 -0.53 -11.23
N GLU A 166 18.98 0.55 -11.87
CA GLU A 166 18.36 1.88 -11.80
C GLU A 166 16.96 1.89 -12.42
N GLU A 167 16.80 1.36 -13.63
CA GLU A 167 15.50 1.28 -14.29
C GLU A 167 14.50 0.46 -13.48
N LYS A 168 14.95 -0.67 -12.91
CA LYS A 168 14.14 -1.46 -11.99
C LYS A 168 13.71 -0.68 -10.75
N LEU A 169 14.62 0.11 -10.18
CA LEU A 169 14.34 0.94 -9.01
C LEU A 169 13.27 1.98 -9.35
N ILE A 170 13.42 2.69 -10.47
CA ILE A 170 12.42 3.67 -10.96
C ILE A 170 11.06 3.00 -11.17
N ILE A 171 11.01 1.85 -11.84
CA ILE A 171 9.74 1.14 -12.05
C ILE A 171 9.09 0.74 -10.73
N ALA A 172 9.88 0.21 -9.79
CA ALA A 172 9.36 -0.17 -8.47
C ALA A 172 8.85 1.06 -7.71
N THR A 173 9.54 2.20 -7.76
CA THR A 173 9.07 3.43 -7.12
C THR A 173 7.81 4.00 -7.78
N GLU A 174 7.66 3.89 -9.11
CA GLU A 174 6.43 4.28 -9.80
C GLU A 174 5.25 3.40 -9.42
N LEU A 175 5.45 2.07 -9.38
CA LEU A 175 4.40 1.13 -8.95
C LEU A 175 4.00 1.34 -7.48
N ALA A 176 4.95 1.71 -6.60
CA ALA A 176 4.69 1.95 -5.18
C ALA A 176 3.70 3.11 -4.89
N LYS A 177 3.40 3.95 -5.89
CA LYS A 177 2.44 5.07 -5.79
C LYS A 177 0.98 4.62 -5.85
N PHE A 178 0.74 3.32 -6.04
CA PHE A 178 -0.60 2.76 -6.21
C PHE A 178 -0.89 1.70 -5.14
N ASP A 179 -2.02 1.83 -4.46
CA ASP A 179 -2.52 0.84 -3.48
C ASP A 179 -3.59 -0.02 -4.16
N THR A 180 -3.13 -1.04 -4.89
CA THR A 180 -3.97 -1.92 -5.69
C THR A 180 -3.52 -3.37 -5.56
N ASP A 181 -4.43 -4.32 -5.77
CA ASP A 181 -4.12 -5.75 -5.65
C ASP A 181 -3.04 -6.17 -6.64
N GLU A 182 -3.04 -5.64 -7.86
CA GLU A 182 -2.06 -5.95 -8.89
C GLU A 182 -0.64 -5.55 -8.45
N VAL A 183 -0.49 -4.36 -7.86
CA VAL A 183 0.77 -3.84 -7.33
C VAL A 183 1.22 -4.62 -6.09
N THR A 184 0.30 -4.92 -5.18
CA THR A 184 0.59 -5.76 -4.02
C THR A 184 1.08 -7.15 -4.43
N ILE A 185 0.48 -7.77 -5.44
CA ILE A 185 0.93 -9.04 -6.02
C ILE A 185 2.32 -8.90 -6.64
N PHE A 186 2.58 -7.81 -7.38
CA PHE A 186 3.90 -7.52 -7.94
C PHE A 186 4.97 -7.47 -6.85
N PHE A 187 4.76 -6.67 -5.79
CA PHE A 187 5.71 -6.57 -4.69
C PHE A 187 5.85 -7.88 -3.90
N ARG A 188 4.78 -8.67 -3.70
CA ARG A 188 4.90 -10.00 -3.08
C ARG A 188 5.84 -10.91 -3.88
N LYS A 189 5.68 -10.96 -5.20
CA LYS A 189 6.57 -11.73 -6.10
C LYS A 189 7.99 -11.17 -6.10
N LEU A 190 8.13 -9.85 -6.06
CA LEU A 190 9.41 -9.16 -6.04
C LEU A 190 10.19 -9.48 -4.76
N ASN A 191 9.56 -9.37 -3.60
CA ASN A 191 10.16 -9.74 -2.31
C ASN A 191 10.61 -11.22 -2.27
N ASP A 192 9.86 -12.13 -2.90
CA ASP A 192 10.20 -13.56 -2.93
C ASP A 192 11.37 -13.91 -3.87
N SER A 193 11.48 -13.21 -5.01
CA SER A 193 12.29 -13.65 -6.15
C SER A 193 13.44 -12.73 -6.53
N GLU A 194 13.41 -11.45 -6.13
CA GLU A 194 14.45 -10.49 -6.50
C GLU A 194 15.81 -10.86 -5.87
N LYS A 195 16.84 -10.77 -6.71
CA LYS A 195 18.21 -11.13 -6.37
C LYS A 195 18.99 -9.92 -5.87
N ASN A 196 18.66 -8.71 -6.32
CA ASN A 196 19.23 -7.48 -5.78
C ASN A 196 18.69 -7.23 -4.36
N ASP A 197 19.61 -7.11 -3.39
CA ASP A 197 19.25 -7.00 -1.98
C ASP A 197 18.51 -5.68 -1.64
N MET A 198 18.84 -4.58 -2.34
CA MET A 198 18.22 -3.27 -2.15
C MET A 198 16.77 -3.25 -2.67
N ILE A 199 16.55 -3.70 -3.92
CA ILE A 199 15.19 -3.74 -4.50
C ILE A 199 14.29 -4.70 -3.71
N ARG A 200 14.83 -5.85 -3.29
CA ARG A 200 14.08 -6.76 -2.41
C ARG A 200 13.70 -6.10 -1.09
N ARG A 201 14.58 -5.27 -0.52
CA ARG A 201 14.31 -4.54 0.72
C ARG A 201 13.23 -3.49 0.51
N LEU A 202 13.31 -2.70 -0.56
CA LEU A 202 12.25 -1.76 -0.96
C LEU A 202 10.89 -2.45 -1.05
N SER A 203 10.85 -3.61 -1.71
CA SER A 203 9.63 -4.40 -1.83
C SER A 203 9.09 -4.89 -0.48
N TYR A 204 9.95 -5.29 0.43
CA TYR A 204 9.55 -5.69 1.78
C TYR A 204 9.01 -4.50 2.57
N ASP A 205 9.73 -3.37 2.57
CA ASP A 205 9.35 -2.17 3.31
C ASP A 205 8.01 -1.65 2.80
N HIS A 206 7.81 -1.52 1.49
CA HIS A 206 6.52 -1.13 0.89
C HIS A 206 5.35 -1.99 1.38
N LEU A 207 5.48 -3.33 1.34
CA LEU A 207 4.42 -4.23 1.82
C LEU A 207 4.13 -4.02 3.32
N ILE A 208 5.16 -3.88 4.16
CA ILE A 208 4.98 -3.68 5.60
C ILE A 208 4.33 -2.33 5.90
N ASP A 209 4.76 -1.29 5.21
CA ASP A 209 4.28 0.09 5.36
C ASP A 209 2.82 0.20 4.93
N PHE A 210 2.41 -0.54 3.89
CA PHE A 210 1.02 -0.61 3.43
C PHE A 210 0.15 -1.58 4.26
N GLY A 211 0.72 -2.21 5.30
CA GLY A 211 0.00 -3.07 6.24
C GLY A 211 -0.11 -4.53 5.81
N HIS A 212 0.56 -4.93 4.74
CA HIS A 212 0.55 -6.29 4.24
C HIS A 212 1.52 -7.23 4.97
N TYR A 213 1.21 -8.51 4.91
CA TYR A 213 2.15 -9.55 5.34
C TYR A 213 3.32 -9.64 4.35
N ALA A 214 4.53 -9.44 4.88
CA ALA A 214 5.77 -9.70 4.16
C ALA A 214 6.83 -10.29 5.08
N LYS A 215 7.78 -10.99 4.48
CA LYS A 215 8.93 -11.56 5.17
C LYS A 215 10.19 -11.28 4.38
N LEU A 216 11.14 -10.62 5.02
CA LEU A 216 12.44 -10.41 4.41
C LEU A 216 13.25 -11.71 4.42
N ARG A 217 13.68 -12.14 3.24
CA ARG A 217 14.51 -13.32 3.08
C ARG A 217 15.94 -13.02 3.54
N LYS A 218 16.58 -13.98 4.23
CA LYS A 218 18.02 -13.94 4.51
C LYS A 218 18.80 -13.81 3.19
N GLY A 219 19.82 -12.96 3.19
CA GLY A 219 20.69 -12.74 2.04
C GLY A 219 21.33 -14.01 1.49
N PHE A 220 21.84 -13.92 0.27
CA PHE A 220 22.54 -15.04 -0.38
C PHE A 220 23.82 -15.39 0.39
N LYS A 221 24.05 -16.70 0.58
CA LYS A 221 25.32 -17.23 1.12
C LYS A 221 26.30 -17.47 -0.03
N GLY A 222 27.60 -17.33 0.25
CA GLY A 222 28.68 -17.56 -0.71
C GLY A 222 29.06 -16.32 -1.52
N LYS A 223 29.79 -16.52 -2.63
CA LYS A 223 30.26 -15.44 -3.52
C LYS A 223 29.06 -14.74 -4.16
N LYS A 224 28.89 -13.45 -3.84
CA LYS A 224 27.83 -12.61 -4.39
C LYS A 224 28.25 -12.04 -5.74
N LYS A 225 27.31 -11.94 -6.68
CA LYS A 225 27.51 -11.28 -7.97
C LYS A 225 27.21 -9.78 -7.85
N ASN A 226 27.85 -8.95 -8.68
CA ASN A 226 27.72 -7.49 -8.62
C ASN A 226 26.26 -7.03 -8.62
N TYR A 227 25.43 -7.53 -9.56
CA TYR A 227 24.01 -7.16 -9.64
C TYR A 227 23.18 -7.49 -8.37
N GLN A 228 23.67 -8.35 -7.48
CA GLN A 228 22.98 -8.69 -6.23
C GLN A 228 23.24 -7.67 -5.13
N THR A 229 24.40 -7.00 -5.19
CA THR A 229 24.89 -6.07 -4.15
C THR A 229 24.98 -4.64 -4.62
N GLU A 230 24.90 -4.40 -5.93
CA GLU A 230 24.82 -3.09 -6.55
C GLU A 230 23.71 -2.27 -5.87
N ARG A 231 24.07 -1.02 -5.56
CA ARG A 231 23.17 -0.02 -5.00
C ARG A 231 23.11 1.13 -5.97
N VAL A 232 21.89 1.61 -6.18
CA VAL A 232 21.61 2.77 -6.99
C VAL A 232 20.81 3.73 -6.13
N SER A 233 21.02 5.03 -6.33
CA SER A 233 20.24 6.08 -5.68
C SER A 233 19.47 6.86 -6.73
N LEU A 234 18.26 7.29 -6.38
CA LEU A 234 17.48 8.24 -7.19
C LEU A 234 17.60 9.68 -6.64
N GLU A 235 18.61 9.96 -5.81
CA GLU A 235 18.84 11.29 -5.24
C GLU A 235 19.17 12.32 -6.34
N ASP A 236 19.98 11.90 -7.31
CA ASP A 236 20.62 12.74 -8.31
C ASP A 236 19.82 12.89 -9.62
N VAL A 237 18.64 12.27 -9.70
CA VAL A 237 17.76 12.44 -10.86
C VAL A 237 17.20 13.87 -10.90
N ARG A 238 17.01 14.39 -12.12
CA ARG A 238 16.59 15.76 -12.40
C ARG A 238 15.37 15.79 -13.33
N PRO A 239 14.66 16.93 -13.44
CA PRO A 239 13.56 17.07 -14.40
C PRO A 239 13.95 16.77 -15.85
N GLN A 240 15.19 17.06 -16.25
CA GLN A 240 15.71 16.74 -17.59
C GLN A 240 15.74 15.22 -17.86
N ASP A 241 16.08 14.41 -16.85
CA ASP A 241 16.08 12.95 -16.97
C ASP A 241 14.66 12.44 -17.19
N LEU A 242 13.70 12.97 -16.42
CA LEU A 242 12.28 12.64 -16.61
C LEU A 242 11.81 13.05 -18.00
N TYR A 243 12.10 14.27 -18.44
CA TYR A 243 11.73 14.73 -19.79
C TYR A 243 12.29 13.79 -20.87
N THR A 244 13.59 13.47 -20.80
CA THR A 244 14.24 12.53 -21.73
C THR A 244 13.57 11.16 -21.70
N ARG A 245 13.15 10.69 -20.52
CA ARG A 245 12.42 9.43 -20.36
C ARG A 245 11.02 9.48 -20.94
N LEU A 246 10.31 10.61 -20.82
CA LEU A 246 8.97 10.79 -21.40
C LEU A 246 9.02 10.72 -22.93
N GLN A 247 10.10 11.22 -23.54
CA GLN A 247 10.31 11.17 -24.99
C GLN A 247 10.76 9.78 -25.48
N SER A 248 11.63 9.09 -24.73
CA SER A 248 12.29 7.87 -25.19
C SER A 248 11.60 6.56 -24.78
N HIS A 249 10.96 6.49 -23.61
CA HIS A 249 10.37 5.25 -23.12
C HIS A 249 8.89 5.11 -23.52
N ALA A 250 8.61 4.07 -24.31
CA ALA A 250 7.27 3.78 -24.81
C ALA A 250 6.19 3.59 -23.72
N VAL A 251 6.56 3.21 -22.49
CA VAL A 251 5.60 3.09 -21.38
C VAL A 251 5.09 4.46 -20.93
N ASN A 252 5.97 5.46 -20.91
CA ASN A 252 5.62 6.80 -20.47
C ASN A 252 4.62 7.47 -21.41
N SER A 253 4.68 7.18 -22.72
CA SER A 253 3.67 7.66 -23.68
C SER A 253 2.30 6.99 -23.53
N LYS A 254 2.22 5.86 -22.79
CA LYS A 254 0.96 5.20 -22.43
C LYS A 254 0.35 5.75 -21.14
N GLN A 255 1.08 6.57 -20.38
CA GLN A 255 0.51 7.21 -19.19
C GLN A 255 -0.59 8.17 -19.61
N ARG A 256 -1.75 8.00 -18.98
CA ARG A 256 -2.95 8.80 -19.22
C ARG A 256 -3.63 9.03 -17.89
N TYR A 257 -4.07 10.26 -17.66
CA TYR A 257 -4.72 10.68 -16.43
C TYR A 257 -6.11 11.22 -16.74
N ASP A 258 -7.04 11.04 -15.81
CA ASP A 258 -8.38 11.59 -15.97
C ASP A 258 -8.40 13.09 -15.64
N TYR A 259 -7.67 13.47 -14.60
CA TYR A 259 -7.59 14.84 -14.12
C TYR A 259 -6.15 15.26 -13.88
N PHE A 260 -5.75 16.38 -14.46
CA PHE A 260 -4.59 17.15 -14.01
C PHE A 260 -5.05 18.08 -12.87
N ILE A 261 -4.44 18.00 -11.70
CA ILE A 261 -4.85 18.81 -10.54
C ILE A 261 -4.00 20.07 -10.44
N SER A 262 -4.54 21.19 -10.91
CA SER A 262 -3.90 22.51 -10.78
C SER A 262 -4.27 23.15 -9.45
N HIS A 263 -3.26 23.44 -8.63
CA HIS A 263 -3.45 23.85 -7.24
C HIS A 263 -2.22 24.58 -6.66
N SER A 264 -2.41 25.28 -5.54
CA SER A 264 -1.27 25.81 -4.79
C SER A 264 -0.65 24.74 -3.91
N SER A 265 0.66 24.71 -3.86
CA SER A 265 1.39 23.80 -2.98
C SER A 265 1.19 24.03 -1.48
N MET A 266 0.51 25.12 -1.08
CA MET A 266 0.07 25.37 0.30
C MET A 266 -1.23 24.61 0.65
N ASP A 267 -1.98 24.14 -0.34
CA ASP A 267 -3.30 23.51 -0.18
C ASP A 267 -3.24 21.97 -0.22
N LYS A 268 -2.07 21.37 0.08
CA LYS A 268 -1.82 19.90 -0.03
C LYS A 268 -2.89 19.03 0.62
N LYS A 269 -3.36 19.38 1.83
CA LYS A 269 -4.38 18.59 2.54
C LYS A 269 -5.66 18.47 1.71
N ARG A 270 -6.15 19.60 1.18
CA ARG A 270 -7.36 19.67 0.38
C ARG A 270 -7.22 18.92 -0.94
N VAL A 271 -6.05 19.00 -1.57
CA VAL A 271 -5.73 18.28 -2.80
C VAL A 271 -5.79 16.77 -2.60
N ARG A 272 -5.27 16.28 -1.45
CA ARG A 272 -5.36 14.85 -1.08
C ARG A 272 -6.81 14.41 -0.89
N ASP A 273 -7.60 15.18 -0.16
CA ASP A 273 -9.01 14.86 0.09
C ASP A 273 -9.80 14.73 -1.24
N ILE A 274 -9.66 15.70 -2.13
CA ILE A 274 -10.29 15.68 -3.47
C ILE A 274 -9.77 14.50 -4.32
N THR A 275 -8.46 14.25 -4.31
CA THR A 275 -7.85 13.13 -5.07
C THR A 275 -8.38 11.79 -4.58
N ASN A 276 -8.54 11.62 -3.26
CA ASN A 276 -9.10 10.40 -2.68
C ASN A 276 -10.55 10.18 -3.12
N GLU A 277 -11.38 11.22 -3.11
CA GLU A 277 -12.76 11.14 -3.59
C GLU A 277 -12.85 10.77 -5.08
N LEU A 278 -11.99 11.35 -5.91
CA LEU A 278 -11.89 11.01 -7.34
C LEU A 278 -11.43 9.56 -7.56
N ASN A 279 -10.46 9.09 -6.77
CA ASN A 279 -9.97 7.71 -6.81
C ASN A 279 -11.06 6.70 -6.42
N LEU A 280 -11.88 7.00 -5.41
CA LEU A 280 -13.03 6.16 -5.03
C LEU A 280 -14.04 6.01 -6.17
N LYS A 281 -14.11 7.00 -7.06
CA LYS A 281 -14.93 6.99 -8.28
C LYS A 281 -14.21 6.37 -9.49
N GLY A 282 -12.98 5.89 -9.31
CA GLY A 282 -12.18 5.24 -10.34
C GLY A 282 -11.45 6.19 -11.29
N ASN A 283 -11.30 7.47 -10.93
CA ASN A 283 -10.59 8.44 -11.76
C ASN A 283 -9.15 8.61 -11.30
N LEU A 284 -8.21 8.52 -12.24
CA LEU A 284 -6.80 8.71 -11.96
C LEU A 284 -6.43 10.21 -12.00
N CYS A 285 -5.74 10.68 -10.96
CA CYS A 285 -5.31 12.08 -10.87
C CYS A 285 -3.81 12.21 -11.11
N TYR A 286 -3.39 13.26 -11.81
CA TYR A 286 -2.00 13.68 -11.87
C TYR A 286 -1.79 14.87 -10.92
N CYS A 287 -0.78 14.73 -10.06
CA CYS A 287 -0.28 15.81 -9.23
C CYS A 287 1.24 15.64 -9.10
N ASP A 288 1.98 16.69 -9.47
CA ASP A 288 3.44 16.75 -9.58
C ASP A 288 4.16 16.17 -8.35
N TRP A 289 3.81 16.61 -7.14
CA TRP A 289 4.47 16.18 -5.90
C TRP A 289 4.07 14.79 -5.41
N SER A 290 3.14 14.11 -6.10
CA SER A 290 2.71 12.74 -5.78
C SER A 290 3.15 11.72 -6.84
N ILE A 291 3.10 12.11 -8.12
CA ILE A 291 3.36 11.20 -9.24
C ILE A 291 4.75 11.38 -9.82
N ASP A 292 5.35 12.57 -9.81
CA ASP A 292 6.70 12.79 -10.35
C ASP A 292 7.67 13.32 -9.27
N ASP A 293 7.35 13.09 -8.00
CA ASP A 293 8.03 13.55 -6.79
C ASP A 293 9.55 13.30 -6.76
N ILE A 294 9.98 12.15 -7.31
CA ILE A 294 11.38 11.76 -7.40
C ILE A 294 12.18 12.69 -8.31
N PHE A 295 11.59 13.12 -9.43
CA PHE A 295 12.25 13.92 -10.46
C PHE A 295 11.97 15.43 -10.31
N LEU A 296 10.75 15.79 -9.90
CA LEU A 296 10.30 17.17 -9.74
C LEU A 296 10.50 17.68 -8.31
N LYS A 297 11.73 17.53 -7.81
CA LYS A 297 12.13 18.13 -6.52
C LYS A 297 12.19 19.65 -6.66
N ARG A 298 11.71 20.37 -5.64
CA ARG A 298 11.66 21.85 -5.64
C ARG A 298 13.02 22.52 -5.83
N GLU A 299 14.07 21.87 -5.35
CA GLU A 299 15.46 22.35 -5.45
C GLU A 299 15.99 22.29 -6.89
N TYR A 300 15.36 21.50 -7.76
CA TYR A 300 15.78 21.29 -9.16
C TYR A 300 14.81 21.87 -10.18
N VAL A 301 13.93 22.78 -9.77
CA VAL A 301 13.01 23.47 -10.66
C VAL A 301 13.79 24.14 -11.78
N SER A 302 13.41 23.84 -13.03
CA SER A 302 14.09 24.31 -14.23
C SER A 302 13.12 24.44 -15.39
N GLU A 303 13.58 24.87 -16.56
CA GLU A 303 12.72 24.93 -17.76
C GLU A 303 12.20 23.53 -18.14
N TYR A 304 12.98 22.47 -17.90
CA TYR A 304 12.52 21.09 -18.07
C TYR A 304 11.34 20.73 -17.16
N THR A 305 11.18 21.37 -16.01
CA THR A 305 9.98 21.21 -15.17
C THR A 305 8.73 21.65 -15.93
N LYS A 306 8.78 22.79 -16.62
CA LYS A 306 7.66 23.26 -17.45
C LYS A 306 7.39 22.29 -18.60
N GLU A 307 8.43 21.81 -19.27
CA GLU A 307 8.27 20.86 -20.38
C GLU A 307 7.66 19.52 -19.93
N VAL A 308 8.07 19.00 -18.76
CA VAL A 308 7.43 17.83 -18.16
C VAL A 308 5.94 18.10 -17.86
N LEU A 309 5.63 19.24 -17.24
CA LEU A 309 4.23 19.60 -16.94
C LEU A 309 3.38 19.73 -18.20
N LYS A 310 3.91 20.30 -19.29
CA LYS A 310 3.24 20.33 -20.60
C LYS A 310 2.87 18.94 -21.09
N VAL A 311 3.82 18.00 -21.11
CA VAL A 311 3.57 16.61 -21.50
C VAL A 311 2.52 15.96 -20.58
N ARG A 312 2.55 16.22 -19.27
CA ARG A 312 1.57 15.68 -18.31
C ARG A 312 0.17 16.26 -18.51
N MET A 313 0.05 17.53 -18.87
CA MET A 313 -1.21 18.16 -19.27
C MET A 313 -1.74 17.57 -20.58
N GLU A 314 -0.87 17.29 -21.55
CA GLU A 314 -1.25 16.59 -22.79
C GLU A 314 -1.73 15.15 -22.53
N GLN A 315 -1.15 14.46 -21.54
CA GLN A 315 -1.55 13.13 -21.11
C GLN A 315 -2.84 13.10 -20.29
N SER A 316 -3.29 14.25 -19.79
CA SER A 316 -4.48 14.38 -18.96
C SER A 316 -5.72 14.69 -19.80
N ASN A 317 -6.86 14.09 -19.46
CA ASN A 317 -8.11 14.30 -20.20
C ASN A 317 -8.76 15.65 -19.86
N LYS A 318 -8.70 16.05 -18.59
CA LYS A 318 -9.33 17.27 -18.05
C LYS A 318 -8.37 17.93 -17.06
N LEU A 319 -8.55 19.22 -16.81
CA LEU A 319 -7.89 19.92 -15.71
C LEU A 319 -8.93 20.24 -14.63
N LEU A 320 -8.56 19.97 -13.39
CA LEU A 320 -9.32 20.36 -12.21
C LEU A 320 -8.55 21.45 -11.47
N PHE A 321 -9.09 22.66 -11.51
CA PHE A 321 -8.55 23.81 -10.83
C PHE A 321 -9.14 23.91 -9.42
N ILE A 322 -8.27 23.84 -8.41
CA ILE A 322 -8.64 24.07 -7.01
C ILE A 322 -8.41 25.55 -6.70
N ARG A 323 -9.48 26.34 -6.74
CA ARG A 323 -9.40 27.79 -6.56
C ARG A 323 -9.41 28.18 -5.09
N THR A 324 -8.31 28.77 -4.65
CA THR A 324 -8.09 29.30 -3.30
C THR A 324 -7.38 30.64 -3.39
N LYS A 325 -7.26 31.36 -2.27
CA LYS A 325 -6.48 32.61 -2.21
C LYS A 325 -5.01 32.38 -2.57
N ASN A 326 -4.49 31.16 -2.34
CA ASN A 326 -3.10 30.82 -2.60
C ASN A 326 -2.89 30.41 -4.05
N SER A 327 -3.82 29.67 -4.67
CA SER A 327 -3.67 29.25 -6.06
C SER A 327 -3.81 30.41 -7.05
N MET A 328 -4.65 31.40 -6.72
CA MET A 328 -4.76 32.65 -7.50
C MET A 328 -3.48 33.50 -7.51
N LYS A 329 -2.54 33.27 -6.58
CA LYS A 329 -1.26 33.99 -6.50
C LYS A 329 -0.08 33.21 -7.09
N SER A 330 -0.34 32.03 -7.65
CA SER A 330 0.71 31.12 -8.08
C SER A 330 0.96 31.24 -9.58
N ASP A 331 2.17 31.66 -9.95
CA ASP A 331 2.59 31.76 -11.36
C ASP A 331 2.53 30.41 -12.08
N TRP A 332 2.78 29.30 -11.37
CA TRP A 332 2.66 27.94 -11.91
C TRP A 332 1.22 27.59 -12.27
N VAL A 333 0.27 27.92 -11.40
CA VAL A 333 -1.16 27.69 -11.66
C VAL A 333 -1.61 28.53 -12.85
N GLU A 334 -1.19 29.80 -12.92
CA GLU A 334 -1.52 30.66 -14.05
C GLU A 334 -0.97 30.09 -15.38
N PHE A 335 0.27 29.61 -15.37
CA PHE A 335 0.88 28.92 -16.51
C PHE A 335 0.10 27.66 -16.92
N GLU A 336 -0.23 26.79 -15.96
CA GLU A 336 -0.97 25.55 -16.20
C GLU A 336 -2.34 25.82 -16.83
N LEU A 337 -3.09 26.79 -16.29
CA LEU A 337 -4.41 27.17 -16.83
C LEU A 337 -4.30 27.69 -18.26
N LYS A 338 -3.41 28.66 -18.52
CA LYS A 338 -3.21 29.23 -19.86
C LYS A 338 -2.82 28.17 -20.88
N TYR A 339 -1.92 27.26 -20.52
CA TYR A 339 -1.49 26.20 -21.42
C TYR A 339 -2.62 25.19 -21.68
N PHE A 340 -3.38 24.80 -20.65
CA PHE A 340 -4.48 23.86 -20.83
C PHE A 340 -5.64 24.46 -21.65
N GLU A 341 -5.89 25.77 -21.53
CA GLU A 341 -6.82 26.50 -22.41
C GLU A 341 -6.39 26.42 -23.88
N GLN A 342 -5.09 26.58 -24.16
CA GLN A 342 -4.55 26.44 -25.52
C GLN A 342 -4.72 25.03 -26.10
N LEU A 343 -4.72 23.99 -25.25
CA LEU A 343 -4.99 22.62 -25.68
C LEU A 343 -6.48 22.36 -26.03
N GLY A 344 -7.38 23.31 -25.73
CA GLY A 344 -8.82 23.18 -26.00
C GLY A 344 -9.52 22.06 -25.21
N LYS A 345 -8.92 21.64 -24.09
CA LYS A 345 -9.46 20.56 -23.25
C LYS A 345 -10.34 21.12 -22.11
N PRO A 346 -11.26 20.31 -21.55
CA PRO A 346 -12.17 20.80 -20.51
C PRO A 346 -11.44 21.16 -19.21
N ILE A 347 -11.73 22.35 -18.70
CA ILE A 347 -11.30 22.85 -17.38
C ILE A 347 -12.51 22.92 -16.46
N TYR A 348 -12.36 22.35 -15.27
CA TYR A 348 -13.36 22.42 -14.21
C TYR A 348 -12.78 23.11 -12.97
N GLU A 349 -13.62 23.79 -12.20
CA GLU A 349 -13.22 24.53 -11.01
C GLU A 349 -13.95 24.04 -9.76
N ILE A 350 -13.20 23.83 -8.68
CA ILE A 350 -13.73 23.76 -7.32
C ILE A 350 -13.41 25.10 -6.65
N ASN A 351 -14.45 25.92 -6.45
CA ASN A 351 -14.29 27.25 -5.88
C ASN A 351 -14.42 27.21 -4.35
N HIS A 352 -13.36 27.61 -3.65
CA HIS A 352 -13.36 27.79 -2.19
C HIS A 352 -13.30 29.26 -1.76
N LEU A 353 -13.54 30.19 -2.67
CA LEU A 353 -13.64 31.62 -2.39
C LEU A 353 -15.10 32.04 -2.24
N GLU A 354 -15.45 32.56 -1.07
CA GLU A 354 -16.80 33.09 -0.80
C GLU A 354 -17.15 34.24 -1.75
N ASN A 355 -18.40 34.29 -2.21
CA ASN A 355 -18.98 35.39 -3.00
C ASN A 355 -18.26 35.71 -4.33
N THR A 356 -17.56 34.74 -4.91
CA THR A 356 -16.93 34.89 -6.24
C THR A 356 -17.61 34.01 -7.28
N LYS A 357 -17.86 34.56 -8.47
CA LYS A 357 -18.26 33.73 -9.63
C LYS A 357 -17.10 32.83 -10.03
N SER A 358 -17.40 31.57 -10.32
CA SER A 358 -16.43 30.64 -10.90
C SER A 358 -15.94 31.16 -12.26
N LEU A 359 -14.66 30.99 -12.52
CA LEU A 359 -14.00 31.29 -13.79
C LEU A 359 -14.28 30.19 -14.82
N TYR A 360 -14.38 28.94 -14.36
CA TYR A 360 -14.65 27.77 -15.20
C TYR A 360 -15.93 27.04 -14.78
N SER A 361 -16.28 25.99 -15.53
CA SER A 361 -17.42 25.13 -15.21
C SER A 361 -17.25 24.54 -13.81
N GLN A 362 -18.24 24.76 -12.95
CA GLN A 362 -18.18 24.25 -11.58
C GLN A 362 -18.11 22.73 -11.56
N PHE A 363 -17.14 22.20 -10.81
CA PHE A 363 -16.99 20.77 -10.64
C PHE A 363 -17.86 20.28 -9.49
N ASP A 364 -18.69 19.29 -9.78
CA ASP A 364 -19.49 18.60 -8.78
C ASP A 364 -18.96 17.17 -8.66
N ILE A 365 -18.19 16.92 -7.60
CA ILE A 365 -17.59 15.61 -7.35
C ILE A 365 -18.69 14.57 -7.25
N GLU A 366 -19.83 14.86 -6.59
CA GLU A 366 -20.91 13.90 -6.34
C GLU A 366 -21.52 13.36 -7.64
N LYS A 367 -21.62 14.21 -8.67
CA LYS A 367 -22.15 13.83 -10.00
C LYS A 367 -21.21 12.96 -10.83
N VAL A 368 -19.94 12.84 -10.45
CA VAL A 368 -18.99 11.96 -11.15
C VAL A 368 -19.42 10.50 -10.99
N LYS A 369 -19.78 9.85 -12.09
CA LYS A 369 -20.14 8.43 -12.10
C LYS A 369 -18.92 7.58 -11.76
N ARG A 370 -19.12 6.55 -10.94
CA ARG A 370 -18.08 5.56 -10.67
C ARG A 370 -17.78 4.80 -11.96
N LYS A 371 -16.51 4.79 -12.39
CA LYS A 371 -16.08 3.93 -13.49
C LYS A 371 -16.18 2.48 -13.02
N VAL A 372 -17.07 1.71 -13.66
CA VAL A 372 -17.06 0.25 -13.52
C VAL A 372 -15.88 -0.24 -14.35
N ARG A 373 -14.99 -1.02 -13.73
CA ARG A 373 -13.89 -1.67 -14.44
C ARG A 373 -14.38 -2.85 -15.25
#